data_AF-A0A2P4TEM3-F1
#
_entry.id   AF-A0A2P4TEM3-F1
#
_cell.length_a   1.000
_cell.length_b   1.000
_cell.length_c   1.000
_cell.angle_alpha   90.00
_cell.angle_beta   90.00
_cell.angle_gamma   90.00
#
_symmetry.space_group_name_H-M   'P 1'
#
loop_
_entity.id
_entity.type
_entity.pdbx_description
1 polymer ?
#
loop_
_entity_poly.entity_id
_entity_poly.type
_entity_poly.pdbx_seq_one_letter_code
_entity_poly.pdbx_strand_id
1 'polypeptide(L)'
;MWLEEPRGPPLRPWAPPWPSAPLHPEGCPSGLPVHCAQLKDDAAVPRRRPWSLEEFSRRSTLHGIQHIFQHRRYTVRNLLWLLAFLGSLALLIHVYTKCVGLYFQYPHSTQLEEEVAHNKTFPAVTLCNLNPARFSRLSGHDLYWAGEMLGLLDGAGRPLMHEGMERDVLAVLRGKLDLNEEEKSRPFDFVEFVERVSHRLELGEMLVRCTFGGRECSSNDFQTGEVESSWNMGAARV
;
A
#
# COMPACT_ATOMS: atom_id res chain seq x y z
N MET A 1 9.01 -0.73 -35.73
CA MET A 1 8.22 0.37 -36.32
C MET A 1 7.09 0.64 -35.34
N TRP A 2 7.35 1.50 -34.35
CA TRP A 2 6.37 1.92 -33.36
C TRP A 2 5.87 3.29 -33.81
N LEU A 3 4.55 3.46 -33.91
CA LEU A 3 3.92 4.72 -34.26
C LEU A 3 3.96 5.64 -33.03
N GLU A 4 4.58 6.81 -33.18
CA GLU A 4 4.54 7.91 -32.21
C GLU A 4 3.10 8.40 -32.01
N GLU A 5 2.69 8.57 -30.76
CA GLU A 5 1.41 9.16 -30.38
C GLU A 5 1.57 10.69 -30.18
N PRO A 6 0.71 11.54 -30.78
CA PRO A 6 0.88 12.99 -30.74
C PRO A 6 0.46 13.59 -29.39
N ARG A 7 1.36 14.40 -28.81
CA ARG A 7 1.12 15.23 -27.61
C ARG A 7 -0.04 16.20 -27.83
N GLY A 8 -1.13 16.02 -27.09
CA GLY A 8 -2.26 16.97 -27.05
C GLY A 8 -1.90 18.30 -26.39
N PRO A 9 -2.61 19.40 -26.71
CA PRO A 9 -2.33 20.73 -26.16
C PRO A 9 -2.72 20.84 -24.68
N PRO A 10 -2.09 21.77 -23.92
CA PRO A 10 -2.34 21.89 -22.49
C PRO A 10 -3.74 22.44 -22.18
N LEU A 11 -4.37 21.88 -21.14
CA LEU A 11 -5.69 22.24 -20.64
C LEU A 11 -5.68 23.64 -20.01
N ARG A 12 -6.61 24.52 -20.43
CA ARG A 12 -6.84 25.82 -19.77
C ARG A 12 -7.63 25.65 -18.47
N PRO A 13 -7.31 26.38 -17.40
CA PRO A 13 -8.13 26.41 -16.19
C PRO A 13 -9.50 27.07 -16.45
N TRP A 14 -10.55 26.48 -15.89
CA TRP A 14 -11.93 26.99 -15.88
C TRP A 14 -12.04 28.25 -15.00
N ALA A 15 -12.60 29.33 -15.54
CA ALA A 15 -12.95 30.53 -14.78
C ALA A 15 -14.49 30.64 -14.62
N PRO A 16 -15.02 30.92 -13.42
CA PRO A 16 -16.44 31.11 -13.19
C PRO A 16 -16.92 32.48 -13.75
N PRO A 17 -18.19 32.61 -14.17
CA PRO A 17 -18.65 33.83 -14.81
C PRO A 17 -19.33 34.79 -13.82
N TRP A 18 -18.97 36.08 -13.94
CA TRP A 18 -19.59 37.31 -13.39
C TRP A 18 -19.23 37.69 -11.93
N PRO A 19 -19.04 39.01 -11.66
CA PRO A 19 -20.21 39.87 -11.37
C PRO A 19 -20.17 41.32 -11.95
N SER A 20 -21.39 41.79 -12.26
CA SER A 20 -21.98 43.14 -12.01
C SER A 20 -21.31 44.43 -12.51
N ALA A 21 -21.99 45.14 -13.42
CA ALA A 21 -21.94 46.60 -13.57
C ALA A 21 -23.26 47.13 -14.20
N PRO A 22 -23.66 48.39 -13.92
CA PRO A 22 -25.06 48.79 -13.70
C PRO A 22 -25.80 49.39 -14.91
N LEU A 23 -27.12 49.50 -14.72
CA LEU A 23 -28.12 50.21 -15.53
C LEU A 23 -27.67 51.60 -16.00
N HIS A 24 -27.93 51.88 -17.29
CA HIS A 24 -28.04 53.24 -17.83
C HIS A 24 -29.49 53.48 -18.31
N PRO A 25 -30.14 54.58 -17.90
CA PRO A 25 -31.39 55.03 -18.51
C PRO A 25 -31.06 55.86 -19.74
N GLU A 26 -31.86 55.78 -20.81
CA GLU A 26 -32.11 56.90 -21.75
C GLU A 26 -33.04 56.43 -22.88
N GLY A 27 -34.07 57.22 -23.15
CA GLY A 27 -34.60 57.40 -24.51
C GLY A 27 -35.80 56.55 -24.93
N CYS A 28 -37.01 56.99 -24.57
CA CYS A 28 -38.24 56.65 -25.29
C CYS A 28 -38.45 57.67 -26.44
N PRO A 29 -38.69 57.25 -27.70
CA PRO A 29 -39.22 58.15 -28.72
C PRO A 29 -40.76 58.07 -28.74
N SER A 30 -41.37 59.20 -28.41
CA SER A 30 -42.78 59.51 -28.59
C SER A 30 -43.13 59.63 -30.07
N GLY A 31 -44.22 58.97 -30.52
CA GLY A 31 -44.85 59.34 -31.79
C GLY A 31 -45.65 58.25 -32.49
N LEU A 32 -46.84 57.92 -31.99
CA LEU A 32 -48.09 57.84 -32.77
C LEU A 32 -49.26 57.50 -31.81
N PRO A 33 -50.44 58.15 -31.95
CA PRO A 33 -51.57 57.93 -31.06
C PRO A 33 -52.38 56.71 -31.51
N VAL A 34 -53.12 56.06 -30.60
CA VAL A 34 -54.56 55.76 -30.74
C VAL A 34 -55.01 54.90 -29.54
N HIS A 35 -55.91 55.49 -28.75
CA HIS A 35 -56.92 54.89 -27.88
C HIS A 35 -56.50 53.99 -26.70
N CYS A 36 -56.39 54.62 -25.52
CA CYS A 36 -56.82 53.96 -24.28
C CYS A 36 -58.35 53.91 -24.27
N ALA A 37 -58.93 52.73 -24.43
CA ALA A 37 -60.32 52.46 -24.08
C ALA A 37 -60.34 51.48 -22.89
N GLN A 38 -60.94 51.96 -21.79
CA GLN A 38 -61.45 51.26 -20.62
C GLN A 38 -60.80 49.93 -20.20
N LEU A 39 -60.15 49.98 -19.03
CA LEU A 39 -60.06 48.88 -18.08
C LEU A 39 -61.47 48.33 -17.79
N LYS A 40 -61.69 47.03 -17.99
CA LYS A 40 -62.68 46.27 -17.24
C LYS A 40 -61.94 45.13 -16.56
N ASP A 41 -61.82 45.27 -15.24
CA ASP A 41 -61.25 44.27 -14.35
C ASP A 41 -62.01 42.95 -14.47
N ASP A 42 -61.28 41.91 -14.87
CA ASP A 42 -61.44 40.53 -14.43
C ASP A 42 -60.03 39.89 -14.47
N ALA A 43 -59.21 40.21 -13.46
CA ALA A 43 -57.87 39.68 -13.29
C ALA A 43 -57.92 38.18 -12.97
N ALA A 44 -58.04 37.35 -14.02
CA ALA A 44 -57.70 35.95 -13.93
C ALA A 44 -56.17 35.82 -13.79
N VAL A 45 -55.70 35.52 -12.57
CA VAL A 45 -54.33 35.07 -12.30
C VAL A 45 -53.93 34.02 -13.34
N PRO A 46 -52.83 34.19 -14.12
CA PRO A 46 -52.39 33.14 -15.02
C PRO A 46 -51.89 31.97 -14.17
N ARG A 47 -52.75 30.97 -13.97
CA ARG A 47 -52.37 29.65 -13.48
C ARG A 47 -51.17 29.20 -14.33
N ARG A 48 -49.97 29.11 -13.74
CA ARG A 48 -48.81 28.47 -14.40
C ARG A 48 -49.27 27.06 -14.80
N ARG A 49 -49.48 26.84 -16.09
CA ARG A 49 -49.82 25.51 -16.59
C ARG A 49 -48.63 24.60 -16.27
N PRO A 50 -48.85 23.40 -15.70
CA PRO A 50 -47.77 22.43 -15.58
C PRO A 50 -47.22 22.17 -16.99
N TRP A 51 -45.90 22.19 -17.15
CA TRP A 51 -45.27 21.88 -18.43
C TRP A 51 -45.73 20.49 -18.87
N SER A 52 -46.16 20.36 -20.13
CA SER A 52 -46.46 19.04 -20.69
C SER A 52 -45.17 18.24 -20.82
N LEU A 53 -45.25 16.92 -20.62
CA LEU A 53 -44.12 16.01 -20.83
C LEU A 53 -43.56 16.12 -22.27
N GLU A 54 -44.42 16.47 -23.22
CA GLU A 54 -44.03 16.76 -24.61
C GLU A 54 -43.12 18.00 -24.69
N GLU A 55 -43.48 19.11 -24.04
CA GLU A 55 -42.66 20.33 -24.03
C GLU A 55 -41.31 20.11 -23.32
N PHE A 56 -41.31 19.32 -22.25
CA PHE A 56 -40.07 18.90 -21.58
C PHE A 56 -39.19 18.02 -22.47
N SER A 57 -39.79 17.01 -23.14
CA SER A 57 -39.05 16.08 -24.00
C SER A 57 -38.35 16.78 -25.16
N ARG A 58 -38.96 17.85 -25.71
CA ARG A 58 -38.41 18.66 -26.80
C ARG A 58 -37.26 19.56 -26.37
N ARG A 59 -37.21 19.94 -25.09
CA ARG A 59 -36.14 20.78 -24.52
C ARG A 59 -35.03 19.96 -23.85
N SER A 60 -35.18 18.65 -23.77
CA SER A 60 -34.20 17.75 -23.17
C SER A 60 -33.04 17.45 -24.12
N THR A 61 -31.84 17.28 -23.57
CA THR A 61 -30.66 16.78 -24.29
C THR A 61 -30.61 15.24 -24.32
N LEU A 62 -31.57 14.56 -23.68
CA LEU A 62 -31.68 13.11 -23.71
C LEU A 62 -32.10 12.65 -25.10
N HIS A 63 -31.17 11.99 -25.78
CA HIS A 63 -31.42 11.46 -27.11
C HIS A 63 -32.51 10.38 -27.04
N GLY A 64 -33.47 10.43 -27.96
CA GLY A 64 -34.57 9.46 -28.04
C GLY A 64 -35.84 9.85 -27.26
N ILE A 65 -35.76 10.67 -26.20
CA ILE A 65 -36.95 11.03 -25.39
C ILE A 65 -37.97 11.85 -26.20
N GLN A 66 -37.48 12.73 -27.09
CA GLN A 66 -38.33 13.51 -27.99
C GLN A 66 -39.16 12.61 -28.91
N HIS A 67 -38.62 11.48 -29.39
CA HIS A 67 -39.32 10.58 -30.32
C HIS A 67 -40.39 9.72 -29.65
N ILE A 68 -40.33 9.58 -28.32
CA ILE A 68 -41.33 8.85 -27.52
C ILE A 68 -42.59 9.71 -27.36
N PHE A 69 -42.45 11.02 -27.18
CA PHE A 69 -43.55 11.94 -26.86
C PHE A 69 -44.01 12.83 -28.03
N GLN A 70 -43.40 12.71 -29.22
CA GLN A 70 -43.69 13.57 -30.38
C GLN A 70 -45.11 13.41 -30.97
N HIS A 71 -45.83 12.31 -30.67
CA HIS A 71 -47.11 12.00 -31.32
C HIS A 71 -48.25 11.85 -30.30
N ARG A 72 -49.32 12.63 -30.51
CA ARG A 72 -50.56 12.65 -29.69
C ARG A 72 -51.35 11.31 -29.69
N ARG A 73 -51.02 10.37 -30.58
CA ARG A 73 -51.58 9.01 -30.63
C ARG A 73 -50.44 8.00 -30.44
N TYR A 74 -50.64 7.01 -29.57
CA TYR A 74 -49.68 5.92 -29.35
C TYR A 74 -49.54 5.07 -30.62
N THR A 75 -48.39 5.17 -31.29
CA THR A 75 -48.06 4.37 -32.48
C THR A 75 -47.03 3.29 -32.15
N VAL A 76 -46.96 2.24 -32.98
CA VAL A 76 -45.91 1.20 -32.90
C VAL A 76 -44.50 1.82 -32.92
N ARG A 77 -44.31 2.90 -33.68
CA ARG A 77 -43.05 3.64 -33.74
C ARG A 77 -42.65 4.22 -32.37
N ASN A 78 -43.60 4.75 -31.59
CA ASN A 78 -43.31 5.26 -30.25
C ASN A 78 -42.89 4.12 -29.30
N LEU A 79 -43.53 2.95 -29.42
CA LEU A 79 -43.16 1.77 -28.64
C LEU A 79 -41.75 1.28 -28.99
N LEU A 80 -41.38 1.27 -30.27
CA LEU A 80 -40.02 0.93 -30.69
C LEU A 80 -38.98 1.91 -30.14
N TRP A 81 -39.25 3.22 -30.20
CA TRP A 81 -38.36 4.23 -29.61
C TRP A 81 -38.27 4.11 -28.09
N LEU A 82 -39.37 3.80 -27.41
CA LEU A 82 -39.39 3.57 -25.97
C LEU A 82 -38.56 2.34 -25.60
N LEU A 83 -38.73 1.23 -26.32
CA LEU A 83 -37.95 0.01 -26.10
C LEU A 83 -36.46 0.23 -26.36
N ALA A 84 -36.11 0.93 -27.44
CA ALA A 84 -34.73 1.26 -27.75
C ALA A 84 -34.10 2.17 -26.68
N PHE A 85 -34.84 3.17 -26.19
CA PHE A 85 -34.40 4.05 -25.11
C PHE A 85 -34.20 3.30 -23.79
N LEU A 86 -35.18 2.48 -23.40
CA LEU A 86 -35.10 1.64 -22.20
C LEU A 86 -33.96 0.62 -22.30
N GLY A 87 -33.77 0.01 -23.48
CA GLY A 87 -32.66 -0.90 -23.74
C GLY A 87 -31.31 -0.21 -23.61
N SER A 88 -31.15 0.97 -24.22
CA SER A 88 -29.93 1.77 -24.09
C SER A 88 -29.66 2.19 -22.65
N LEU A 89 -30.69 2.57 -21.90
CA LEU A 89 -30.58 2.94 -20.48
C LEU A 89 -30.18 1.74 -19.61
N ALA A 90 -30.77 0.56 -19.85
CA ALA A 90 -30.44 -0.65 -19.13
C ALA A 90 -28.99 -1.10 -19.38
N LEU A 91 -28.54 -1.05 -20.64
CA LEU A 91 -27.14 -1.34 -21.01
C LEU A 91 -26.18 -0.34 -20.35
N LEU A 92 -26.52 0.96 -20.37
CA LEU A 92 -25.72 1.99 -19.71
C LEU A 92 -25.56 1.73 -18.21
N ILE A 93 -26.67 1.45 -17.50
CA ILE A 93 -26.64 1.12 -16.07
C ILE A 93 -25.81 -0.15 -15.83
N HIS A 94 -25.99 -1.18 -16.66
CA HIS A 94 -25.25 -2.44 -16.53
C HIS A 94 -23.73 -2.21 -16.64
N VAL A 95 -23.26 -1.53 -17.69
CA VAL A 95 -21.84 -1.23 -17.89
C VAL A 95 -21.31 -0.33 -16.77
N TYR A 96 -22.09 0.69 -16.37
CA TYR A 96 -21.69 1.61 -15.31
C TYR A 96 -21.49 0.89 -13.97
N THR A 97 -22.41 0.02 -13.56
CA THR A 97 -22.26 -0.76 -12.31
C THR A 97 -21.05 -1.68 -12.34
N LYS A 98 -20.73 -2.28 -13.49
CA LYS A 98 -19.51 -3.08 -13.68
C LYS A 98 -18.24 -2.22 -13.56
N CYS A 99 -18.19 -1.07 -14.22
CA CYS A 99 -17.05 -0.15 -14.13
C CYS A 99 -16.82 0.35 -12.70
N VAL A 100 -17.88 0.77 -12.00
CA VAL A 100 -17.80 1.22 -10.60
C VAL A 100 -17.39 0.07 -9.69
N GLY A 101 -17.92 -1.14 -9.93
CA GLY A 101 -17.50 -2.35 -9.21
C GLY A 101 -16.01 -2.64 -9.37
N LEU A 102 -15.49 -2.58 -10.60
CA LEU A 102 -14.07 -2.76 -10.90
C LEU A 102 -13.20 -1.66 -10.26
N TYR A 103 -13.67 -0.40 -10.26
CA TYR A 103 -12.98 0.70 -9.60
C TYR A 103 -12.81 0.44 -8.09
N PHE A 104 -13.88 0.04 -7.40
CA PHE A 104 -13.84 -0.26 -5.97
C PHE A 104 -13.19 -1.61 -5.60
N GLN A 105 -12.84 -2.44 -6.59
CA GLN A 105 -12.01 -3.61 -6.37
C GLN A 105 -10.51 -3.26 -6.24
N TYR A 106 -10.13 -2.02 -6.54
CA TYR A 106 -8.75 -1.53 -6.51
C TYR A 106 -7.75 -2.49 -7.19
N PRO A 107 -8.02 -2.96 -8.43
CA PRO A 107 -7.08 -3.82 -9.13
C PRO A 107 -5.80 -3.03 -9.42
N HIS A 108 -4.65 -3.61 -9.08
CA HIS A 108 -3.34 -3.07 -9.41
C HIS A 108 -2.64 -4.03 -10.37
N SER A 109 -1.91 -3.47 -11.33
CA SER A 109 -1.01 -4.22 -12.20
C SER A 109 0.39 -3.72 -11.94
N THR A 110 1.29 -4.61 -11.55
CA THR A 110 2.71 -4.29 -11.43
C THR A 110 3.37 -4.53 -12.79
N GLN A 111 4.16 -3.57 -13.25
CA GLN A 111 5.04 -3.74 -14.39
C GLN A 111 6.46 -3.88 -13.85
N LEU A 112 7.17 -4.90 -14.32
CA LEU A 112 8.56 -5.14 -13.93
C LEU A 112 9.44 -4.74 -15.11
N GLU A 113 10.35 -3.81 -14.84
CA GLU A 113 11.38 -3.40 -15.79
C GLU A 113 12.75 -3.70 -15.20
N GLU A 114 13.63 -4.28 -16.01
CA GLU A 114 15.01 -4.58 -15.62
C GLU A 114 15.93 -3.51 -16.19
N GLU A 115 16.36 -2.57 -15.35
CA GLU A 115 17.35 -1.57 -15.73
C GLU A 115 18.76 -1.98 -15.31
N VAL A 116 19.65 -2.03 -16.31
CA VAL A 116 21.09 -2.24 -16.10
C VAL A 116 21.73 -0.95 -15.62
N ALA A 117 21.74 -0.76 -14.30
CA ALA A 117 22.46 0.34 -13.66
C ALA A 117 23.95 0.00 -13.51
N HIS A 118 24.84 0.88 -13.99
CA HIS A 118 26.30 0.71 -13.89
C HIS A 118 26.84 0.81 -12.46
N ASN A 119 26.18 1.58 -11.59
CA ASN A 119 26.55 1.74 -10.18
C ASN A 119 25.36 1.32 -9.31
N LYS A 120 25.52 0.22 -8.57
CA LYS A 120 24.54 -0.25 -7.58
C LYS A 120 25.16 -0.23 -6.20
N THR A 121 24.37 0.13 -5.19
CA THR A 121 24.79 0.04 -3.79
C THR A 121 24.95 -1.42 -3.42
N PHE A 122 26.13 -1.79 -2.91
CA PHE A 122 26.35 -3.14 -2.41
C PHE A 122 25.50 -3.36 -1.14
N PRO A 123 24.75 -4.47 -1.05
CA PRO A 123 23.87 -4.72 0.08
C PRO A 123 24.68 -4.97 1.36
N ALA A 124 24.02 -4.79 2.51
CA ALA A 124 24.57 -5.27 3.76
C ALA A 124 24.61 -6.81 3.75
N VAL A 125 25.76 -7.39 4.10
CA VAL A 125 25.96 -8.84 4.22
C VAL A 125 26.09 -9.18 5.69
N THR A 126 25.12 -9.94 6.21
CA THR A 126 25.13 -10.42 7.60
C THR A 126 25.66 -11.85 7.64
N LEU A 127 26.68 -12.08 8.46
CA LEU A 127 27.31 -13.38 8.65
C LEU A 127 27.13 -13.79 10.12
N CYS A 128 26.66 -15.02 10.35
CA CYS A 128 26.53 -15.61 11.68
C CYS A 128 27.10 -17.03 11.67
N ASN A 129 27.85 -17.39 12.69
CA ASN A 129 28.25 -18.79 12.88
C ASN A 129 27.03 -19.59 13.35
N LEU A 130 26.76 -20.73 12.72
CA LEU A 130 25.69 -21.63 13.16
C LEU A 130 25.95 -22.21 14.55
N ASN A 131 27.22 -22.29 14.96
CA ASN A 131 27.56 -22.62 16.32
C ASN A 131 27.36 -21.40 17.23
N PRO A 132 26.38 -21.39 18.14
CA PRO A 132 26.06 -20.24 18.96
C PRO A 132 27.12 -19.93 20.02
N ALA A 133 27.95 -20.90 20.42
CA ALA A 133 28.91 -20.72 21.49
C ALA A 133 30.22 -21.48 21.27
N ARG A 134 31.33 -20.84 21.62
CA ARG A 134 32.65 -21.49 21.68
C ARG A 134 32.72 -22.30 22.96
N PHE A 135 32.77 -23.63 22.84
CA PHE A 135 32.84 -24.54 23.99
C PHE A 135 34.00 -24.25 24.96
N SER A 136 35.13 -23.76 24.43
CA SER A 136 36.29 -23.33 25.22
C SER A 136 36.01 -22.12 26.12
N ARG A 137 35.05 -21.27 25.76
CA ARG A 137 34.66 -20.05 26.51
C ARG A 137 33.51 -20.26 27.48
N LEU A 138 32.83 -21.41 27.44
CA LEU A 138 31.76 -21.74 28.38
C LEU A 138 32.34 -22.00 29.78
N SER A 139 31.77 -21.40 30.80
CA SER A 139 32.03 -21.72 32.21
C SER A 139 31.00 -22.71 32.74
N GLY A 140 31.24 -23.27 33.93
CA GLY A 140 30.24 -24.09 34.60
C GLY A 140 28.97 -23.29 34.93
N HIS A 141 29.12 -22.05 35.40
CA HIS A 141 28.00 -21.13 35.66
C HIS A 141 27.12 -20.95 34.41
N ASP A 142 27.73 -20.81 33.23
CA ASP A 142 27.01 -20.71 31.96
C ASP A 142 26.24 -22.00 31.65
N LEU A 143 26.82 -23.17 31.92
CA LEU A 143 26.15 -24.45 31.71
C LEU A 143 25.00 -24.66 32.69
N TYR A 144 25.11 -24.15 33.92
CA TYR A 144 24.03 -24.21 34.91
C TYR A 144 22.79 -23.44 34.44
N TRP A 145 22.97 -22.23 33.87
CA TRP A 145 21.85 -21.39 33.44
C TRP A 145 21.39 -21.62 32.00
N ALA A 146 22.32 -21.86 31.07
CA ALA A 146 22.05 -21.96 29.63
C ALA A 146 22.37 -23.34 29.03
N GLY A 147 22.81 -24.33 29.82
CA GLY A 147 23.21 -25.64 29.30
C GLY A 147 22.09 -26.41 28.60
N GLU A 148 20.85 -26.30 29.09
CA GLU A 148 19.68 -26.86 28.41
C GLU A 148 19.38 -26.11 27.11
N MET A 149 19.43 -24.77 27.12
CA MET A 149 19.23 -23.93 25.92
C MET A 149 20.25 -24.25 24.82
N LEU A 150 21.50 -24.53 25.20
CA LEU A 150 22.58 -24.90 24.29
C LEU A 150 22.48 -26.36 23.80
N GLY A 151 21.53 -27.15 24.30
CA GLY A 151 21.41 -28.56 23.98
C GLY A 151 22.56 -29.43 24.51
N LEU A 152 23.27 -28.95 25.54
CA LEU A 152 24.35 -29.69 26.20
C LEU A 152 23.87 -30.48 27.41
N LEU A 153 22.81 -30.01 28.07
CA LEU A 153 22.21 -30.65 29.25
C LEU A 153 20.74 -30.99 29.02
N ASP A 154 20.23 -31.97 29.76
CA ASP A 154 18.80 -32.21 29.90
C ASP A 154 18.18 -31.28 30.97
N GLY A 155 16.85 -31.30 31.10
CA GLY A 155 16.13 -30.51 32.12
C GLY A 155 16.43 -30.91 33.58
N ALA A 156 17.23 -31.96 33.80
CA ALA A 156 17.76 -32.32 35.12
C ALA A 156 19.22 -31.88 35.32
N GLY A 157 19.79 -31.13 34.37
CA GLY A 157 21.18 -30.63 34.41
C GLY A 157 22.23 -31.68 34.09
N ARG A 158 21.86 -32.81 33.46
CA ARG A 158 22.78 -33.90 33.14
C ARG A 158 23.28 -33.78 31.70
N PRO A 159 24.56 -34.11 31.42
CA PRO A 159 25.10 -34.09 30.06
C PRO A 159 24.30 -34.95 29.07
N LEU A 160 23.88 -34.34 27.97
CA LEU A 160 23.32 -35.07 26.83
C LEU A 160 24.44 -35.81 26.10
N MET A 161 24.23 -37.10 25.85
CA MET A 161 25.12 -37.93 25.05
C MET A 161 24.72 -37.82 23.59
N HIS A 162 25.52 -37.10 22.82
CA HIS A 162 25.38 -37.08 21.36
C HIS A 162 26.23 -38.18 20.73
N GLU A 163 25.68 -38.87 19.72
CA GLU A 163 26.46 -39.82 18.94
C GLU A 163 27.65 -39.11 18.29
N GLY A 164 28.87 -39.55 18.61
CA GLY A 164 30.11 -38.91 18.14
C GLY A 164 30.78 -37.95 19.11
N MET A 165 30.25 -37.75 20.32
CA MET A 165 30.96 -36.98 21.36
C MET A 165 32.21 -37.73 21.83
N GLU A 166 33.37 -37.08 21.69
CA GLU A 166 34.63 -37.61 22.19
C GLU A 166 34.63 -37.71 23.72
N ARG A 167 35.22 -38.77 24.27
CA ARG A 167 35.20 -39.01 25.73
C ARG A 167 35.90 -37.91 26.52
N ASP A 168 36.91 -37.28 25.93
CA ASP A 168 37.65 -36.18 26.55
C ASP A 168 36.79 -34.92 26.65
N VAL A 169 35.98 -34.62 25.63
CA VAL A 169 35.02 -33.51 25.65
C VAL A 169 33.98 -33.73 26.74
N LEU A 170 33.49 -34.97 26.90
CA LEU A 170 32.57 -35.31 27.97
C LEU A 170 33.21 -35.18 29.36
N ALA A 171 34.48 -35.57 29.51
CA ALA A 171 35.21 -35.41 30.77
C ALA A 171 35.36 -33.92 31.13
N VAL A 172 35.69 -33.08 30.14
CA VAL A 172 35.74 -31.61 30.32
C VAL A 172 34.37 -31.05 30.69
N LEU A 173 33.30 -31.49 30.01
CA LEU A 173 31.94 -31.04 30.29
C LEU A 173 31.53 -31.42 31.72
N ARG A 174 31.79 -32.65 32.15
CA ARG A 174 31.53 -33.09 33.54
C ARG A 174 32.33 -32.29 34.56
N GLY A 175 33.61 -32.02 34.27
CA GLY A 175 34.45 -31.19 35.14
C GLY A 175 33.91 -29.77 35.31
N LYS A 176 33.31 -29.18 34.25
CA LYS A 176 32.67 -27.87 34.34
C LYS A 176 31.35 -27.87 35.13
N LEU A 177 30.71 -29.02 35.34
CA LEU A 177 29.44 -29.11 36.08
C LEU A 177 29.63 -29.23 37.60
N ASP A 178 30.87 -29.42 38.07
CA ASP A 178 31.19 -29.46 39.50
C ASP A 178 31.31 -28.03 40.05
N LEU A 179 30.16 -27.42 40.32
CA LEU A 179 30.02 -26.03 40.74
C LEU A 179 29.75 -25.89 42.23
N ASN A 180 30.36 -24.88 42.85
CA ASN A 180 30.04 -24.50 44.23
C ASN A 180 28.70 -23.75 44.31
N GLU A 181 28.04 -23.78 45.47
CA GLU A 181 26.75 -23.09 45.67
C GLU A 181 26.84 -21.56 45.47
N GLU A 182 27.98 -20.96 45.80
CA GLU A 182 28.24 -19.55 45.52
C GLU A 182 28.17 -19.25 44.01
N GLU A 183 28.75 -20.10 43.17
CA GLU A 183 28.75 -19.91 41.72
C GLU A 183 27.34 -20.06 41.14
N LYS A 184 26.52 -20.97 41.68
CA LYS A 184 25.13 -21.14 41.24
C LYS A 184 24.25 -19.93 41.59
N SER A 185 24.54 -19.27 42.71
CA SER A 185 23.75 -18.13 43.20
C SER A 185 24.10 -16.79 42.56
N ARG A 186 25.18 -16.71 41.78
CA ARG A 186 25.54 -15.49 41.04
C ARG A 186 24.46 -15.14 40.00
N PRO A 187 24.20 -13.84 39.77
CA PRO A 187 23.26 -13.42 38.74
C PRO A 187 23.80 -13.77 37.35
N PHE A 188 22.90 -14.18 36.46
CA PHE A 188 23.22 -14.51 35.07
C PHE A 188 22.77 -13.38 34.14
N ASP A 189 23.71 -12.80 33.40
CA ASP A 189 23.44 -11.81 32.36
C ASP A 189 23.59 -12.48 30.98
N PHE A 190 22.47 -12.57 30.26
CA PHE A 190 22.45 -13.21 28.95
C PHE A 190 23.21 -12.42 27.88
N VAL A 191 23.24 -11.08 27.97
CA VAL A 191 23.96 -10.23 27.01
C VAL A 191 25.46 -10.46 27.17
N GLU A 192 25.96 -10.39 28.40
CA GLU A 192 27.36 -10.70 28.73
C GLU A 192 27.74 -12.11 28.26
N PHE A 193 26.88 -13.09 28.55
CA PHE A 193 27.08 -14.47 28.13
C PHE A 193 27.26 -14.58 26.62
N VAL A 194 26.31 -14.04 25.83
CA VAL A 194 26.38 -14.09 24.37
C VAL A 194 27.62 -13.36 23.84
N GLU A 195 27.93 -12.16 24.31
CA GLU A 195 29.10 -11.39 23.87
C GLU A 195 30.43 -12.10 24.15
N ARG A 196 30.51 -12.81 25.28
CA ARG A 196 31.72 -13.53 25.69
C ARG A 196 31.88 -14.86 24.94
N VAL A 197 30.81 -15.66 24.83
CA VAL A 197 30.92 -17.03 24.33
C VAL A 197 30.76 -17.14 22.81
N SER A 198 30.06 -16.20 22.18
CA SER A 198 29.86 -16.17 20.72
C SER A 198 31.18 -16.05 19.98
N HIS A 199 31.16 -16.41 18.69
CA HIS A 199 32.34 -16.28 17.84
C HIS A 199 32.62 -14.82 17.49
N ARG A 200 33.90 -14.47 17.41
CA ARG A 200 34.35 -13.13 17.01
C ARG A 200 34.89 -13.17 15.59
N LEU A 201 34.62 -12.11 14.83
CA LEU A 201 35.07 -11.96 13.44
C LEU A 201 36.48 -11.36 13.35
N GLU A 202 37.36 -11.68 14.29
CA GLU A 202 38.75 -11.22 14.28
C GLU A 202 39.54 -11.90 13.13
N LEU A 203 40.57 -11.22 12.61
CA LEU A 203 41.40 -11.74 11.52
C LEU A 203 42.18 -12.99 11.99
N GLY A 204 42.09 -14.08 11.24
CA GLY A 204 42.77 -15.35 11.57
C GLY A 204 41.94 -16.30 12.45
N GLU A 205 40.79 -15.87 12.96
CA GLU A 205 39.78 -16.74 13.57
C GLU A 205 38.72 -17.09 12.51
N MET A 206 37.53 -16.49 12.57
CA MET A 206 36.50 -16.68 11.54
C MET A 206 36.84 -15.98 10.22
N LEU A 207 37.52 -14.82 10.28
CA LEU A 207 37.82 -14.02 9.10
C LEU A 207 39.25 -14.28 8.63
N VAL A 208 39.42 -15.27 7.74
CA VAL A 208 40.74 -15.64 7.21
C VAL A 208 41.25 -14.62 6.19
N ARG A 209 40.36 -14.15 5.30
CA ARG A 209 40.67 -13.13 4.29
C ARG A 209 39.41 -12.35 3.92
N CYS A 210 39.55 -11.05 3.67
CA CYS A 210 38.44 -10.19 3.29
C CYS A 210 38.89 -9.25 2.15
N THR A 211 38.19 -9.29 1.02
CA THR A 211 38.45 -8.37 -0.10
C THR A 211 37.14 -7.88 -0.70
N PHE A 212 36.99 -6.56 -0.84
CA PHE A 212 35.83 -5.94 -1.47
C PHE A 212 36.27 -4.89 -2.50
N GLY A 213 35.79 -5.01 -3.74
CA GLY A 213 36.18 -4.08 -4.83
C GLY A 213 37.69 -4.00 -5.08
N GLY A 214 38.43 -5.09 -4.82
CA GLY A 214 39.89 -5.13 -4.95
C GLY A 214 40.67 -4.50 -3.79
N ARG A 215 40.01 -4.07 -2.72
CA ARG A 215 40.64 -3.58 -1.48
C ARG A 215 40.52 -4.64 -0.39
N GLU A 216 41.58 -4.83 0.38
CA GLU A 216 41.54 -5.69 1.57
C GLU A 216 40.68 -5.01 2.66
N CYS A 217 39.88 -5.80 3.37
CA CYS A 217 39.06 -5.37 4.50
C CYS A 217 39.47 -6.09 5.79
N SER A 218 39.00 -5.57 6.92
CA SER A 218 39.36 -6.01 8.26
C SER A 218 38.11 -6.26 9.11
N SER A 219 38.29 -6.82 10.31
CA SER A 219 37.22 -7.00 11.28
C SER A 219 36.51 -5.69 11.66
N ASN A 220 37.19 -4.55 11.54
CA ASN A 220 36.64 -3.24 11.87
C ASN A 220 35.64 -2.73 10.83
N ASP A 221 35.64 -3.31 9.62
CA ASP A 221 34.68 -3.01 8.57
C ASP A 221 33.34 -3.75 8.78
N PHE A 222 33.26 -4.58 9.82
CA PHE A 222 32.06 -5.29 10.25
C PHE A 222 31.53 -4.71 11.56
N GLN A 223 30.21 -4.60 11.65
CA GLN A 223 29.52 -4.19 12.86
C GLN A 223 28.87 -5.40 13.51
N THR A 224 28.96 -5.50 14.83
CA THR A 224 28.23 -6.50 15.60
C THR A 224 26.75 -6.11 15.64
N GLY A 225 25.88 -6.94 15.06
CA GLY A 225 24.44 -6.76 15.21
C GLY A 225 24.03 -6.98 16.66
N GLU A 226 23.28 -6.05 17.25
CA GLU A 226 22.73 -6.22 18.58
C GLU A 226 21.75 -7.40 18.59
N VAL A 227 21.82 -8.24 19.62
CA VAL A 227 20.77 -9.21 19.94
C VAL A 227 19.63 -8.43 20.59
N GLU A 228 18.89 -7.68 19.77
CA GLU A 228 17.65 -7.08 20.23
C GLU A 228 16.64 -8.23 20.46
N SER A 229 16.11 -8.32 21.68
CA SER A 229 15.11 -9.31 22.12
C SER A 229 13.75 -9.18 21.41
N SER A 230 13.70 -8.44 20.30
CA SER A 230 12.54 -8.17 19.47
C SER A 230 12.71 -8.79 18.07
N TRP A 231 13.01 -10.09 18.00
CA TRP A 231 12.49 -10.89 16.89
C TRP A 231 10.99 -11.09 17.10
N ASN A 232 10.23 -9.99 17.02
CA ASN A 232 8.86 -10.08 16.58
C ASN A 232 8.92 -10.67 15.18
N MET A 233 8.57 -11.95 15.04
CA MET A 233 8.05 -12.52 13.80
C MET A 233 6.71 -11.81 13.47
N GLY A 234 6.77 -10.51 13.25
CA GLY A 234 5.74 -9.67 12.68
C GLY A 234 6.13 -9.43 11.24
N ALA A 235 5.61 -10.30 10.39
CA ALA A 235 5.73 -10.26 8.94
C ALA A 235 5.59 -8.83 8.38
N ALA A 236 6.42 -8.54 7.37
CA ALA A 236 6.24 -7.58 6.28
C ALA A 236 5.22 -6.45 6.51
N ARG A 237 5.71 -5.21 6.64
CA ARG A 237 4.97 -4.07 6.10
C ARG A 237 5.30 -3.95 4.61
N VAL A 238 4.29 -4.21 3.80
CA VAL A 238 4.15 -3.71 2.43
C VAL A 238 3.99 -2.20 2.47
#